data_AF-A0A832WL98-F1
#
_entry.id   AF-A0A832WL98-F1
#
_cell.length_a   1.000
_cell.length_b   1.000
_cell.length_c   1.000
_cell.angle_alpha   90.00
_cell.angle_beta   90.00
_cell.angle_gamma   90.00
#
_symmetry.space_group_name_H-M   'P 1'
#
loop_
_entity.id
_entity.type
_entity.pdbx_description
1 polymer ?
#
loop_
_entity_poly.entity_id
_entity_poly.type
_entity_poly.pdbx_seq_one_letter_code
_entity_poly.pdbx_strand_id
1 'polypeptide(L)' 'MTQREKDNNIKRVQVTFTKSQWELIENFRGILGQTDAEIVRTIVLTWLSEKSIISTTIKKEIGDK' A
#
# COMPACT_ATOMS: atom_id res chain seq x y z
N MET A 1 -29.73 1.67 1.30
CA MET A 1 -28.29 2.00 1.19
C MET A 1 -27.74 1.19 0.02
N THR A 2 -27.50 1.81 -1.13
CA THR A 2 -27.15 1.10 -2.37
C THR A 2 -25.65 0.85 -2.43
N GLN A 3 -25.27 -0.32 -2.95
CA GLN A 3 -23.89 -0.83 -3.04
C GLN A 3 -22.89 0.12 -3.73
N ARG A 4 -23.36 1.18 -4.41
CA ARG A 4 -22.55 2.12 -5.21
C ARG A 4 -21.75 3.15 -4.40
N GLU A 5 -22.06 3.37 -3.12
CA GLU A 5 -21.32 4.36 -2.31
C GLU A 5 -20.06 3.80 -1.64
N LYS A 6 -19.87 2.48 -1.61
CA LYS A 6 -18.68 1.84 -1.01
C LYS A 6 -17.42 1.87 -1.89
N ASP A 7 -17.54 2.14 -3.20
CA ASP A 7 -16.41 2.13 -4.15
C ASP A 7 -15.75 3.51 -4.35
N ASN A 8 -16.20 4.55 -3.65
CA ASN A 8 -15.88 5.94 -3.98
C ASN A 8 -14.56 6.50 -3.43
N ASN A 9 -13.58 5.67 -3.06
CA ASN A 9 -12.29 6.21 -2.64
C ASN A 9 -11.06 5.37 -3.05
N ILE A 10 -11.14 4.66 -4.18
CA ILE A 10 -9.96 4.00 -4.76
C ILE A 10 -9.14 5.04 -5.52
N LYS A 11 -8.01 5.47 -4.94
CA LYS A 11 -7.03 6.34 -5.61
C LYS A 11 -6.05 5.49 -6.41
N ARG A 12 -5.97 5.73 -7.73
CA ARG A 12 -4.91 5.17 -8.59
C ARG A 12 -3.72 6.12 -8.64
N VAL A 13 -2.52 5.58 -8.46
CA VAL A 13 -1.26 6.31 -8.57
C VAL A 13 -0.38 5.56 -9.58
N GLN A 14 0.05 6.24 -10.63
CA GLN A 14 1.01 5.69 -11.58
C GLN A 14 2.41 5.99 -11.08
N VAL A 15 3.26 4.96 -11.08
CA VAL A 15 4.67 5.05 -10.68
C VAL A 15 5.53 4.45 -11.77
N THR A 16 6.75 4.97 -11.92
CA THR A 16 7.74 4.46 -12.88
C THR A 16 8.92 3.94 -12.11
N PHE A 17 9.28 2.68 -12.36
CA PHE A 17 10.47 2.04 -11.84
C PHE A 17 11.48 1.85 -12.97
N THR A 18 12.77 1.90 -12.65
CA THR A 18 13.79 1.42 -13.57
C THR A 18 13.68 -0.10 -13.72
N LYS A 19 14.25 -0.65 -14.78
CA LYS A 19 14.27 -2.12 -14.99
C LYS A 19 14.85 -2.87 -13.79
N SER A 20 15.99 -2.40 -13.27
CA SER A 20 16.65 -3.03 -12.11
C SER A 20 15.82 -2.94 -10.83
N GLN A 21 15.09 -1.84 -10.62
CA GLN A 21 14.17 -1.72 -9.49
C GLN A 21 13.00 -2.69 -9.63
N TRP A 22 12.47 -2.85 -10.84
CA TRP A 22 11.38 -3.79 -11.09
C TRP A 22 11.82 -5.24 -10.92
N GLU A 23 12.99 -5.63 -11.43
CA GLU A 23 13.57 -6.96 -11.24
C GLU A 23 13.72 -7.32 -9.75
N LEU A 24 14.12 -6.35 -8.92
CA LEU A 24 14.17 -6.55 -7.47
C LEU A 24 12.78 -6.81 -6.88
N ILE A 25 11.77 -6.03 -7.30
CA ILE A 25 10.38 -6.16 -6.81
C ILE A 25 9.75 -7.48 -7.27
N GLU A 26 10.05 -7.92 -8.50
CA GLU A 26 9.47 -9.11 -9.09
C GLU A 26 9.90 -10.41 -8.39
N ASN A 27 11.07 -10.43 -7.76
CA ASN A 27 11.52 -11.55 -6.92
C ASN A 27 10.57 -11.86 -5.75
N PHE A 28 9.68 -10.92 -5.38
CA PHE A 28 8.68 -11.11 -4.33
C PHE A 28 7.33 -11.63 -4.85
N ARG A 29 7.17 -11.84 -6.16
CA ARG A 29 5.96 -12.43 -6.75
C ARG A 29 5.74 -13.83 -6.20
N GLY A 30 4.50 -14.15 -5.87
CA GLY A 30 4.13 -15.42 -5.22
C GLY A 30 4.29 -15.40 -3.69
N ILE A 31 5.12 -14.50 -3.13
CA ILE A 31 5.30 -14.33 -1.68
C ILE A 31 4.41 -13.17 -1.18
N LEU A 32 4.53 -11.99 -1.78
CA LEU A 32 3.85 -10.76 -1.33
C LEU A 32 2.54 -10.45 -2.09
N GLY A 33 2.27 -11.18 -3.17
CA GLY A 33 1.10 -10.99 -4.02
C GLY A 33 1.25 -11.75 -5.35
N GLN A 34 0.16 -11.83 -6.10
CA GLN A 34 0.16 -12.44 -7.44
C GLN A 34 0.27 -11.38 -8.53
N THR A 35 -0.35 -10.22 -8.31
CA THR A 35 -0.34 -9.10 -9.25
C THR A 35 0.67 -8.02 -8.84
N ASP A 36 1.11 -7.24 -9.82
CA ASP A 36 2.05 -6.13 -9.65
C ASP A 36 1.55 -5.12 -8.61
N ALA A 37 0.27 -4.77 -8.69
CA ALA A 37 -0.37 -3.83 -7.78
C ALA A 37 -0.44 -4.37 -6.34
N GLU A 38 -0.67 -5.68 -6.16
CA GLU A 38 -0.66 -6.31 -4.84
C GLU A 38 0.73 -6.29 -4.23
N ILE A 39 1.77 -6.67 -4.99
CA ILE A 39 3.15 -6.69 -4.50
C ILE A 39 3.54 -5.29 -4.02
N VAL A 40 3.31 -4.26 -4.86
CA VAL A 40 3.61 -2.87 -4.51
C VAL A 40 2.81 -2.42 -3.28
N ARG A 41 1.51 -2.73 -3.21
CA ARG A 41 0.66 -2.40 -2.06
C ARG A 41 1.18 -3.05 -0.77
N THR A 42 1.51 -4.33 -0.82
CA THR A 42 2.01 -5.08 0.34
C THR A 42 3.33 -4.49 0.83
N ILE A 43 4.26 -4.18 -0.08
CA ILE A 43 5.54 -3.53 0.27
C ILE A 43 5.30 -2.19 0.99
N VAL A 44 4.43 -1.35 0.44
CA VAL A 44 4.11 -0.04 1.04
C VAL A 44 3.50 -0.20 2.44
N LEU A 45 2.53 -1.09 2.61
CA LEU A 45 1.89 -1.34 3.91
C LEU A 45 2.88 -1.89 4.95
N THR A 46 3.73 -2.83 4.56
CA THR A 46 4.77 -3.40 5.42
C THR A 46 5.77 -2.32 5.84
N TRP A 47 6.24 -1.50 4.91
CA TRP A 47 7.19 -0.41 5.21
C TRP A 47 6.59 0.64 6.15
N LEU A 48 5.35 1.04 5.92
CA LEU A 48 4.63 1.97 6.81
C LEU A 48 4.45 1.40 8.22
N SER A 49 4.27 0.08 8.33
CA SER A 49 4.18 -0.62 9.61
C SER A 49 5.53 -0.66 10.33
N GLU A 50 6.61 -0.97 9.61
CA GLU A 50 7.97 -1.04 10.14
C GLU A 50 8.46 0.33 10.63
N LYS A 51 8.13 1.41 9.93
CA LYS A 51 8.48 2.78 10.35
C LYS A 51 7.62 3.34 11.47
N SER A 52 6.64 2.58 11.99
CA SER A 52 5.67 3.04 12.99
C SER A 52 4.89 4.31 12.58
N ILE A 53 4.84 4.61 11.27
CA ILE A 53 4.09 5.77 10.75
C ILE A 53 2.59 5.54 10.99
N ILE A 54 2.13 4.30 10.85
CA ILE A 54 0.73 3.92 11.11
C ILE A 54 0.38 4.13 12.59
N SER A 55 1.22 3.68 13.52
CA SER A 55 0.96 3.82 14.97
C SER A 55 0.97 5.29 15.42
N THR A 56 1.88 6.10 14.86
CA THR A 56 2.01 7.53 15.17
C THR A 56 0.85 8.34 14.60
N THR A 57 0.42 8.02 13.37
CA THR A 57 -0.70 8.71 12.71
C THR A 57 -2.02 8.37 13.41
N ILE A 58 -2.26 7.10 13.75
CA ILE A 58 -3.44 6.68 14.51
C ILE A 58 -3.47 7.36 15.89
N LYS A 59 -2.33 7.44 16.60
CA LYS A 59 -2.25 8.14 17.89
C LYS A 59 -2.56 9.63 17.79
N LYS A 60 -2.13 10.30 16.72
CA LYS A 60 -2.50 11.71 16.47
C LYS A 60 -4.00 11.86 16.19
N GLU A 61 -4.58 10.99 15.37
CA GLU A 61 -6.00 11.09 15.05
C GLU A 61 -6.94 10.72 16.22
N ILE A 62 -6.50 9.85 17.13
CA ILE A 62 -7.28 9.46 18.32
C ILE A 62 -7.00 10.40 19.51
N GLY A 63 -5.81 11.00 19.59
CA GLY A 63 -5.38 11.85 20.72
C GLY A 63 -5.86 13.30 20.67
N ASP A 64 -6.45 13.76 19.55
CA ASP A 64 -7.05 15.09 19.40
C ASP A 64 -8.60 15.06 19.54
N LYS A 65 -9.11 14.26 20.48
CA LYS A 65 -10.49 14.37 21.01
C LYS A 65 -10.49 14.45 22.53
#